data_AF-A0A2R6LIB4-F1
#
_entry.id   AF-A0A2R6LIB4-F1
#
_cell.length_a   1.000
_cell.length_b   1.000
_cell.length_c   1.000
_cell.angle_alpha   90.00
_cell.angle_beta   90.00
_cell.angle_gamma   90.00
#
_symmetry.space_group_name_H-M   'P 1'
#
loop_
_entity.id
_entity.type
_entity.pdbx_description
1 polymer ?
#
loop_
_entity_poly.entity_id
_entity_poly.type
_entity_poly.pdbx_seq_one_letter_code
_entity_poly.pdbx_strand_id
1 'polypeptide(L)'
;MAVLVDERISELSDVYDATRSVDVAAHIPEASFGVVGTRHGDHAFTSMDVAERVGQAVIDGYREATGDRLPVDLDDPTVRLEAYCYDDRFTLAVDLTDESLHKRPYRVCEHDAPLRATLAYSMLRLAGYSPDDRLVDPMAGSATIPIEAALAATGRVPCPDHEPAFGALPRYDEARFRRRRAAHEPRDAPVDIEARERRERWRRCARTNREAADLEEAVDIVDADAREATLDADCVVTNLPFGGPLRRLRRPRPGGLGRPTGRSHHQPRTAAAGAPRAPRDTVRPPGGLHRRLGAVSAHTDGRPSARVARHRYLYEQSCNTGFHARRYTRPRSARRRCTSLILPRRYRRQSPQYDT
;
A
#
# COMPACT_ATOMS: atom_id res chain seq x y z
N MET A 1 17.12 -1.80 6.24
CA MET A 1 18.22 -2.34 5.43
C MET A 1 19.48 -1.54 5.69
N ALA A 2 20.65 -2.19 5.70
CA ALA A 2 21.97 -1.55 5.71
C ALA A 2 22.63 -1.80 4.36
N VAL A 3 22.88 -0.74 3.59
CA VAL A 3 23.49 -0.84 2.25
C VAL A 3 24.97 -1.18 2.41
N LEU A 4 25.41 -2.24 1.73
CA LEU A 4 26.80 -2.69 1.65
C LEU A 4 27.47 -2.19 0.37
N VAL A 5 26.73 -2.23 -0.74
CA VAL A 5 27.19 -1.82 -2.08
C VAL A 5 26.08 -1.06 -2.76
N ASP A 6 26.46 -0.01 -3.50
CA ASP A 6 25.56 0.72 -4.39
C ASP A 6 26.35 1.28 -5.57
N GLU A 7 26.37 0.53 -6.67
CA GLU A 7 27.22 0.80 -7.83
C GLU A 7 26.48 0.55 -9.14
N ARG A 8 27.14 0.85 -10.26
CA ARG A 8 26.61 0.56 -11.59
C ARG A 8 27.13 -0.76 -12.11
N ILE A 9 26.27 -1.51 -12.77
CA ILE A 9 26.62 -2.77 -13.42
C ILE A 9 26.15 -2.78 -14.87
N SER A 10 26.85 -3.52 -15.70
CA SER A 10 26.54 -3.74 -17.11
C SER A 10 26.26 -5.22 -17.41
N GLU A 11 26.92 -6.12 -16.69
CA GLU A 11 26.79 -7.56 -16.83
C GLU A 11 26.75 -8.26 -15.47
N LEU A 12 26.49 -9.57 -15.49
CA LEU A 12 26.34 -10.36 -14.26
C LEU A 12 27.67 -10.52 -13.51
N SER A 13 28.81 -10.49 -14.19
CA SER A 13 30.15 -10.52 -13.55
C SER A 13 30.33 -9.34 -12.59
N ASP A 14 29.87 -8.16 -12.99
CA ASP A 14 29.99 -6.94 -12.18
C ASP A 14 29.30 -7.10 -10.81
N VAL A 15 28.21 -7.89 -10.72
CA VAL A 15 27.54 -8.20 -9.44
C VAL A 15 28.46 -8.94 -8.48
N TYR A 16 29.24 -9.90 -9.00
CA TYR A 16 30.21 -10.64 -8.20
C TYR A 16 31.31 -9.73 -7.71
N ASP A 17 31.91 -8.97 -8.62
CA ASP A 17 33.03 -8.08 -8.31
C ASP A 17 32.64 -6.99 -7.32
N ALA A 18 31.46 -6.38 -7.53
CA ALA A 18 30.91 -5.39 -6.63
C ALA A 18 30.64 -5.99 -5.24
N THR A 19 30.12 -7.22 -5.15
CA THR A 19 29.92 -7.90 -3.86
C THR A 19 31.25 -8.25 -3.18
N ARG A 20 32.27 -8.68 -3.95
CA ARG A 20 33.61 -9.01 -3.46
C ARG A 20 34.39 -7.81 -2.94
N SER A 21 34.03 -6.60 -3.36
CA SER A 21 34.63 -5.37 -2.84
C SER A 21 34.30 -5.11 -1.36
N VAL A 22 33.27 -5.78 -0.82
CA VAL A 22 32.84 -5.64 0.57
C VAL A 22 33.63 -6.58 1.48
N ASP A 23 34.03 -6.07 2.65
CA ASP A 23 34.47 -6.91 3.77
C ASP A 23 33.27 -7.64 4.39
N VAL A 24 32.86 -8.74 3.75
CA VAL A 24 31.70 -9.54 4.14
C VAL A 24 31.79 -9.99 5.61
N ALA A 25 32.98 -10.40 6.07
CA ALA A 25 33.20 -10.89 7.43
C ALA A 25 33.01 -9.79 8.50
N ALA A 26 33.21 -8.52 8.15
CA ALA A 26 32.90 -7.39 9.05
C ALA A 26 31.40 -7.08 9.17
N HIS A 27 30.55 -7.64 8.28
CA HIS A 27 29.13 -7.32 8.17
C HIS A 27 28.20 -8.49 8.45
N ILE A 28 28.64 -9.73 8.22
CA ILE A 28 27.85 -10.95 8.37
C ILE A 28 28.53 -11.83 9.44
N PRO A 29 27.78 -12.36 10.43
CA PRO A 29 28.32 -13.28 11.42
C PRO A 29 28.57 -14.66 10.81
N GLU A 30 29.24 -15.54 11.57
CA GLU A 30 29.35 -16.96 11.23
C GLU A 30 27.99 -17.69 11.45
N ALA A 31 27.04 -17.45 10.55
CA ALA A 31 25.69 -18.00 10.62
C ALA A 31 25.10 -18.26 9.22
N SER A 32 23.90 -18.83 9.17
CA SER A 32 23.20 -19.05 7.89
C SER A 32 22.83 -17.72 7.23
N PHE A 33 22.97 -17.67 5.92
CA PHE A 33 22.53 -16.52 5.13
C PHE A 33 21.72 -16.94 3.91
N GLY A 34 20.90 -16.02 3.42
CA GLY A 34 20.11 -16.19 2.20
C GLY A 34 20.11 -14.91 1.39
N VAL A 35 19.96 -15.04 0.07
CA VAL A 35 19.96 -13.88 -0.85
C VAL A 35 18.63 -13.82 -1.59
N VAL A 36 17.98 -12.67 -1.52
CA VAL A 36 16.80 -12.34 -2.32
C VAL A 36 17.22 -11.40 -3.44
N GLY A 37 17.16 -11.88 -4.68
CA GLY A 37 17.40 -11.07 -5.87
C GLY A 37 16.12 -10.42 -6.37
N THR A 38 16.16 -9.12 -6.65
CA THR A 38 15.08 -8.38 -7.31
C THR A 38 15.65 -7.63 -8.51
N ARG A 39 15.18 -7.99 -9.71
CA ARG A 39 15.60 -7.39 -10.97
C ARG A 39 14.46 -6.63 -11.64
N HIS A 40 14.73 -5.40 -12.05
CA HIS A 40 13.85 -4.56 -12.86
C HIS A 40 14.65 -3.88 -13.97
N GLY A 41 14.12 -3.84 -15.18
CA GLY A 41 14.81 -3.30 -16.37
C GLY A 41 15.06 -4.37 -17.43
N ASP A 42 15.88 -4.05 -18.43
CA ASP A 42 16.26 -4.95 -19.52
C ASP A 42 17.67 -5.53 -19.26
N HIS A 43 17.76 -6.84 -19.08
CA HIS A 43 18.99 -7.55 -18.72
C HIS A 43 18.99 -8.95 -19.34
N ALA A 44 20.17 -9.49 -19.64
CA ALA A 44 20.34 -10.85 -20.13
C ALA A 44 20.24 -11.94 -19.03
N PHE A 45 20.13 -11.54 -17.77
CA PHE A 45 20.10 -12.41 -16.60
C PHE A 45 18.81 -12.20 -15.77
N THR A 46 18.51 -13.16 -14.90
CA THR A 46 17.32 -13.20 -14.06
C THR A 46 17.61 -12.74 -12.62
N SER A 47 16.56 -12.52 -11.83
CA SER A 47 16.70 -12.27 -10.39
C SER A 47 17.39 -13.42 -9.64
N MET A 48 17.19 -14.66 -10.11
CA MET A 48 17.81 -15.85 -9.50
C MET A 48 19.32 -15.86 -9.78
N ASP A 49 19.73 -15.50 -11.00
CA ASP A 49 21.15 -15.41 -11.36
C ASP A 49 21.88 -14.35 -10.52
N VAL A 50 21.24 -13.20 -10.25
CA VAL A 50 21.77 -12.17 -9.34
C VAL A 50 21.94 -12.71 -7.93
N ALA A 51 20.91 -13.39 -7.39
CA ALA A 51 20.95 -13.96 -6.05
C ALA A 51 22.04 -15.02 -5.90
N GLU A 52 22.17 -15.93 -6.88
CA GLU A 52 23.22 -16.94 -6.94
C GLU A 52 24.61 -16.29 -6.99
N ARG A 53 24.79 -15.27 -7.83
CA ARG A 53 26.07 -14.60 -8.01
C ARG A 53 26.53 -13.88 -6.74
N VAL A 54 25.63 -13.19 -6.05
CA VAL A 54 25.88 -12.59 -4.74
C VAL A 54 26.20 -13.67 -3.70
N GLY A 55 25.43 -14.77 -3.68
CA GLY A 55 25.66 -15.86 -2.74
C GLY A 55 27.05 -16.48 -2.89
N GLN A 56 27.50 -16.69 -4.12
CA GLN A 56 28.85 -17.17 -4.42
C GLN A 56 29.92 -16.18 -3.96
N ALA A 57 29.76 -14.88 -4.26
CA ALA A 57 30.69 -13.84 -3.83
C ALA A 57 30.81 -13.72 -2.30
N VAL A 58 29.70 -13.86 -1.58
CA VAL A 58 29.65 -13.86 -0.10
C VAL A 58 30.40 -15.06 0.46
N ILE A 59 30.17 -16.26 -0.07
CA ILE A 59 30.88 -17.47 0.35
C ILE A 59 32.38 -17.35 0.13
N ASP A 60 32.78 -16.92 -1.07
CA ASP A 60 34.19 -16.79 -1.42
C ASP A 60 34.87 -15.72 -0.57
N GLY A 61 34.25 -14.55 -0.41
CA GLY A 61 34.77 -13.46 0.41
C GLY A 61 34.88 -13.81 1.88
N TYR A 62 33.89 -14.49 2.46
CA TYR A 62 33.95 -14.92 3.84
C TYR A 62 35.05 -15.98 4.05
N ARG A 63 35.12 -16.97 3.15
CA ARG A 63 36.10 -18.06 3.23
C ARG A 63 37.54 -17.58 3.09
N GLU A 64 37.80 -16.60 2.23
CA GLU A 64 39.12 -16.00 2.12
C GLU A 64 39.53 -15.23 3.39
N ALA A 65 38.57 -14.59 4.06
CA ALA A 65 38.83 -13.79 5.26
C ALA A 65 38.98 -14.64 6.53
N THR A 66 38.17 -15.70 6.70
CA THR A 66 38.13 -16.48 7.95
C THR A 66 38.62 -17.93 7.80
N GLY A 67 38.62 -18.47 6.59
CA GLY A 67 38.87 -19.89 6.30
C GLY A 67 37.59 -20.75 6.21
N ASP A 68 36.45 -20.24 6.68
CA ASP A 68 35.20 -20.99 6.81
C ASP A 68 34.20 -20.69 5.70
N ARG A 69 33.32 -21.65 5.41
CA ARG A 69 32.21 -21.46 4.46
C ARG A 69 30.93 -21.22 5.23
N LEU A 70 30.29 -20.08 5.00
CA LEU A 70 28.97 -19.80 5.56
C LEU A 70 27.91 -20.80 5.02
N PRO A 71 27.02 -21.31 5.88
CA PRO A 71 25.89 -22.11 5.44
C PRO A 71 24.85 -21.25 4.71
N VAL A 72 24.23 -21.80 3.66
CA VAL A 72 23.16 -21.15 2.91
C VAL A 72 21.82 -21.72 3.35
N ASP A 73 20.88 -20.84 3.70
CA ASP A 73 19.48 -21.16 3.97
C ASP A 73 18.59 -20.21 3.17
N LEU A 74 17.71 -20.77 2.34
CA LEU A 74 16.83 -19.98 1.46
C LEU A 74 15.46 -19.72 2.09
N ASP A 75 15.10 -20.48 3.13
CA ASP A 75 13.78 -20.45 3.75
C ASP A 75 13.81 -19.57 5.02
N ASP A 76 14.76 -19.82 5.93
CA ASP A 76 14.87 -19.12 7.22
C ASP A 76 16.34 -18.78 7.58
N PRO A 77 16.99 -17.89 6.80
CA PRO A 77 18.36 -17.49 7.09
C PRO A 77 18.48 -16.60 8.31
N THR A 78 19.56 -16.76 9.08
CA THR A 78 19.92 -15.84 10.17
C THR A 78 20.18 -14.43 9.64
N VAL A 79 20.80 -14.32 8.45
CA VAL A 79 21.03 -13.05 7.76
C VAL A 79 20.46 -13.09 6.35
N ARG A 80 19.48 -12.22 6.07
CA ARG A 80 18.93 -12.03 4.73
C ARG A 80 19.64 -10.89 4.02
N LEU A 81 20.23 -11.19 2.86
CA LEU A 81 20.76 -10.22 1.92
C LEU A 81 19.74 -9.93 0.83
N GLU A 82 19.68 -8.69 0.42
CA GLU A 82 18.75 -8.19 -0.58
C GLU A 82 19.56 -7.53 -1.68
N ALA A 83 19.46 -8.10 -2.87
CA ALA A 83 20.21 -7.72 -4.05
C ALA A 83 19.24 -7.11 -5.08
N TYR A 84 19.28 -5.79 -5.20
CA TYR A 84 18.45 -5.04 -6.14
C TYR A 84 19.25 -4.69 -7.38
N CYS A 85 18.72 -5.05 -8.54
CA CYS A 85 19.20 -4.60 -9.84
C CYS A 85 18.08 -3.80 -10.50
N TYR A 86 18.24 -2.49 -10.58
CA TYR A 86 17.27 -1.59 -11.22
C TYR A 86 17.96 -0.83 -12.34
N ASP A 87 17.62 -1.18 -13.58
CA ASP A 87 18.35 -0.74 -14.77
C ASP A 87 19.86 -0.97 -14.57
N ASP A 88 20.72 0.03 -14.77
CA ASP A 88 22.17 -0.08 -14.62
C ASP A 88 22.67 -0.01 -13.17
N ARG A 89 21.78 -0.01 -12.16
CA ARG A 89 22.16 0.17 -10.75
C ARG A 89 21.98 -1.11 -9.94
N PHE A 90 23.06 -1.53 -9.27
CA PHE A 90 23.09 -2.63 -8.34
C PHE A 90 23.22 -2.12 -6.90
N THR A 91 22.35 -2.60 -6.02
CA THR A 91 22.42 -2.32 -4.59
C THR A 91 22.36 -3.64 -3.83
N LEU A 92 23.38 -3.90 -3.00
CA LEU A 92 23.38 -5.01 -2.04
C LEU A 92 23.17 -4.46 -0.65
N ALA A 93 22.23 -5.03 0.10
CA ALA A 93 21.94 -4.61 1.47
C ALA A 93 21.64 -5.79 2.38
N VAL A 94 21.92 -5.61 3.67
CA VAL A 94 21.47 -6.53 4.75
C VAL A 94 20.07 -6.11 5.20
N ASP A 95 19.14 -7.05 5.25
CA ASP A 95 17.84 -6.81 5.89
C ASP A 95 18.01 -6.69 7.41
N LEU A 96 17.35 -5.68 7.97
CA LEU A 96 17.43 -5.30 9.38
C LEU A 96 16.15 -5.64 10.14
N THR A 97 15.08 -6.00 9.43
CA THR A 97 13.73 -6.17 9.99
C THR A 97 13.20 -7.58 9.85
N ASP A 98 13.62 -8.33 8.82
CA ASP A 98 13.10 -9.64 8.41
C ASP A 98 11.60 -9.60 8.05
N GLU A 99 10.74 -9.30 9.02
CA GLU A 99 9.33 -9.04 8.75
C GLU A 99 9.08 -7.59 8.33
N SER A 100 8.24 -7.42 7.31
CA SER A 100 7.91 -6.10 6.80
C SER A 100 7.14 -5.25 7.82
N LEU A 101 7.71 -4.09 8.16
CA LEU A 101 7.14 -3.08 9.06
C LEU A 101 5.84 -2.42 8.57
N HIS A 102 5.15 -2.91 7.55
CA HIS A 102 3.76 -2.50 7.28
C HIS A 102 2.75 -3.38 8.02
N LYS A 103 3.17 -4.57 8.44
CA LYS A 103 2.39 -5.42 9.33
C LYS A 103 2.37 -4.76 10.71
N ARG A 104 1.18 -4.69 11.27
CA ARG A 104 0.91 -4.00 12.53
C ARG A 104 0.16 -4.96 13.44
N PRO A 105 0.60 -5.13 14.70
CA PRO A 105 -0.11 -5.98 15.66
C PRO A 105 -1.57 -5.57 15.86
N TYR A 106 -1.87 -4.26 15.82
CA TYR A 106 -3.25 -3.77 15.99
C TYR A 106 -4.19 -4.23 14.86
N ARG A 107 -3.68 -4.67 13.71
CA ARG A 107 -4.49 -4.96 12.52
C ARG A 107 -5.03 -6.38 12.57
N VAL A 108 -5.80 -6.68 13.61
CA VAL A 108 -6.41 -8.00 13.86
C VAL A 108 -7.65 -8.25 12.99
N CYS A 109 -8.22 -7.20 12.40
CA CYS A 109 -9.29 -7.28 11.40
C CYS A 109 -8.90 -6.53 10.13
N GLU A 110 -9.05 -7.16 8.96
CA GLU A 110 -8.66 -6.58 7.67
C GLU A 110 -9.83 -6.22 6.77
N HIS A 111 -9.69 -5.07 6.10
CA HIS A 111 -10.55 -4.68 4.98
C HIS A 111 -10.26 -5.55 3.75
N ASP A 112 -11.21 -5.71 2.82
CA ASP A 112 -11.02 -6.54 1.59
C ASP A 112 -9.89 -6.01 0.69
N ALA A 113 -9.54 -4.73 0.85
CA ALA A 113 -8.43 -4.06 0.18
C ALA A 113 -7.79 -3.07 1.17
N PRO A 114 -6.95 -3.56 2.10
CA PRO A 114 -6.46 -2.74 3.18
C PRO A 114 -5.29 -1.86 2.71
N LEU A 115 -5.28 -0.60 3.15
CA LEU A 115 -4.15 0.30 2.92
C LEU A 115 -2.95 -0.18 3.75
N ARG A 116 -1.74 -0.17 3.20
CA ARG A 116 -0.52 -0.45 3.97
C ARG A 116 -0.34 0.62 5.07
N ALA A 117 -0.04 0.20 6.30
CA ALA A 117 0.14 1.10 7.44
C ALA A 117 1.22 2.17 7.19
N THR A 118 2.36 1.76 6.64
CA THR A 118 3.46 2.66 6.27
C THR A 118 3.05 3.68 5.22
N LEU A 119 2.18 3.31 4.29
CA LEU A 119 1.64 4.24 3.30
C LEU A 119 0.66 5.22 3.95
N ALA A 120 -0.22 4.76 4.83
CA ALA A 120 -1.11 5.63 5.61
C ALA A 120 -0.33 6.68 6.42
N TYR A 121 0.72 6.25 7.14
CA TYR A 121 1.63 7.16 7.83
C TYR A 121 2.27 8.18 6.87
N SER A 122 2.75 7.72 5.71
CA SER A 122 3.35 8.61 4.70
C SER A 122 2.35 9.63 4.17
N MET A 123 1.08 9.24 3.97
CA MET A 123 0.00 10.14 3.55
C MET A 123 -0.23 11.24 4.58
N LEU A 124 -0.22 10.91 5.88
CA LEU A 124 -0.34 11.89 6.97
C LEU A 124 0.83 12.89 6.98
N ARG A 125 2.07 12.39 6.79
CA ARG A 125 3.26 13.25 6.68
C ARG A 125 3.19 14.21 5.49
N LEU A 126 2.71 13.73 4.34
CA LEU A 126 2.54 14.55 3.13
C LEU A 126 1.40 15.56 3.27
N ALA A 127 0.32 15.21 3.97
CA ALA A 127 -0.77 16.12 4.28
C ALA A 127 -0.36 17.22 5.28
N GLY A 128 0.74 17.00 6.01
CA GLY A 128 1.23 17.90 7.04
C GLY A 128 0.40 17.86 8.33
N TYR A 129 -0.18 16.70 8.64
CA TYR A 129 -0.93 16.49 9.88
C TYR A 129 -0.06 16.74 11.11
N SER A 130 -0.61 17.52 12.04
CA SER A 130 -0.09 17.80 13.39
C SER A 130 -1.07 17.28 14.44
N PRO A 131 -0.62 16.89 15.66
CA PRO A 131 -1.52 16.51 16.75
C PRO A 131 -2.62 17.55 17.06
N ASP A 132 -2.34 18.83 16.87
CA ASP A 132 -3.30 19.92 17.10
C ASP A 132 -4.40 20.05 16.03
N ASP A 133 -4.28 19.32 14.90
CA ASP A 133 -5.27 19.36 13.82
C ASP A 133 -6.45 18.43 14.13
N ARG A 134 -7.67 18.90 13.88
CA ARG A 134 -8.82 17.99 13.72
C ARG A 134 -8.67 17.19 12.43
N LEU A 135 -8.36 15.90 12.55
CA LEU A 135 -8.24 14.98 11.42
C LEU A 135 -9.55 14.22 11.18
N VAL A 136 -10.04 14.24 9.94
CA VAL A 136 -11.20 13.43 9.54
C VAL A 136 -10.84 12.55 8.35
N ASP A 137 -11.02 11.24 8.50
CA ASP A 137 -11.08 10.30 7.38
C ASP A 137 -12.56 9.98 7.07
N PRO A 138 -13.16 10.57 6.02
CA PRO A 138 -14.56 10.37 5.69
C PRO A 138 -14.92 8.96 5.19
N MET A 139 -13.92 8.13 4.85
CA MET A 139 -14.12 6.77 4.31
C MET A 139 -13.04 5.82 4.86
N ALA A 140 -13.03 5.69 6.18
CA ALA A 140 -11.95 5.09 6.94
C ALA A 140 -11.79 3.57 6.75
N GLY A 141 -12.80 2.86 6.23
CA GLY A 141 -12.76 1.41 6.12
C GLY A 141 -12.46 0.74 7.46
N SER A 142 -11.34 0.02 7.57
CA SER A 142 -10.85 -0.59 8.82
C SER A 142 -9.98 0.33 9.69
N ALA A 143 -10.09 1.66 9.50
CA ALA A 143 -9.45 2.73 10.27
C ALA A 143 -7.92 2.76 10.30
N THR A 144 -7.24 2.29 9.24
CA THR A 144 -5.77 2.34 9.17
C THR A 144 -5.20 3.77 9.25
N ILE A 145 -5.76 4.74 8.50
CA ILE A 145 -5.26 6.13 8.53
C ILE A 145 -5.48 6.77 9.90
N PRO A 146 -6.69 6.73 10.50
CA PRO A 146 -6.93 7.25 11.85
C PRO A 146 -6.03 6.63 12.93
N ILE A 147 -5.84 5.31 12.91
CA ILE A 147 -4.98 4.63 13.90
C ILE A 147 -3.51 5.05 13.75
N GLU A 148 -2.97 5.09 12.52
CA GLU A 148 -1.59 5.56 12.30
C GLU A 148 -1.42 7.04 12.69
N ALA A 149 -2.46 7.87 12.54
CA ALA A 149 -2.44 9.26 12.99
C ALA A 149 -2.36 9.38 14.51
N ALA A 150 -3.16 8.61 15.23
CA ALA A 150 -3.16 8.58 16.69
C ALA A 150 -1.82 8.05 17.24
N LEU A 151 -1.29 6.97 16.68
CA LEU A 151 0.05 6.45 17.03
C LEU A 151 1.15 7.50 16.79
N ALA A 152 1.10 8.20 15.66
CA ALA A 152 2.06 9.25 15.33
C ALA A 152 1.98 10.45 16.29
N ALA A 153 0.75 10.87 16.63
CA ALA A 153 0.50 12.01 17.49
C ALA A 153 0.95 11.75 18.93
N THR A 154 0.57 10.60 19.47
CA THR A 154 0.94 10.14 20.82
C THR A 154 2.36 9.58 20.89
N GLY A 155 3.06 9.46 19.76
CA GLY A 155 4.41 8.89 19.72
C GLY A 155 4.49 7.44 20.19
N ARG A 156 3.39 6.69 20.16
CA ARG A 156 3.39 5.26 20.50
C ARG A 156 4.13 4.46 19.43
N VAL A 157 4.91 3.46 19.86
CA VAL A 157 5.66 2.59 18.93
C VAL A 157 4.67 1.66 18.24
N PRO A 158 4.59 1.65 16.89
CA PRO A 158 3.56 0.85 16.19
C PRO A 158 3.73 -0.67 16.28
N CYS A 159 4.94 -1.15 16.56
CA CYS A 159 5.27 -2.56 16.75
C CYS A 159 6.21 -2.71 17.98
N PRO A 160 5.69 -2.58 19.21
CA PRO A 160 6.54 -2.55 20.41
C PRO A 160 7.30 -3.87 20.62
N ASP A 161 6.69 -5.01 20.30
CA ASP A 161 7.28 -6.34 20.53
C ASP A 161 8.13 -6.84 19.34
N HIS A 162 8.29 -6.03 18.29
CA HIS A 162 9.12 -6.43 17.16
C HIS A 162 10.60 -6.44 17.58
N GLU A 163 11.18 -7.63 17.62
CA GLU A 163 12.62 -7.84 17.76
C GLU A 163 13.27 -7.73 16.36
N PRO A 164 14.32 -6.92 16.22
CA PRO A 164 14.93 -6.69 14.92
C PRO A 164 15.83 -7.82 14.46
N ALA A 165 15.85 -8.10 13.15
CA ALA A 165 16.77 -9.07 12.54
C ALA A 165 18.25 -8.70 12.68
N PHE A 166 18.56 -7.41 12.91
CA PHE A 166 19.94 -6.96 13.08
C PHE A 166 20.61 -7.41 14.38
N GLY A 167 19.89 -8.12 15.27
CA GLY A 167 20.46 -8.68 16.50
C GLY A 167 21.62 -9.66 16.28
N ALA A 168 21.63 -10.36 15.14
CA ALA A 168 22.69 -11.30 14.78
C ALA A 168 23.94 -10.62 14.19
N LEU A 169 23.89 -9.33 13.84
CA LEU A 169 24.97 -8.69 13.09
C LEU A 169 26.17 -8.35 13.99
N PRO A 170 27.43 -8.45 13.50
CA PRO A 170 28.64 -8.25 14.31
C PRO A 170 28.73 -6.89 15.02
N ARG A 171 28.09 -5.85 14.48
CA ARG A 171 28.12 -4.47 15.02
C ARG A 171 26.89 -4.11 15.86
N TYR A 172 26.06 -5.09 16.20
CA TYR A 172 24.90 -4.86 17.03
C TYR A 172 25.30 -4.62 18.49
N ASP A 173 24.93 -3.44 19.00
CA ASP A 173 25.07 -3.08 20.42
C ASP A 173 23.72 -3.26 21.10
N GLU A 174 23.50 -4.44 21.68
CA GLU A 174 22.26 -4.79 22.38
C GLU A 174 21.98 -3.84 23.53
N ALA A 175 23.00 -3.51 24.34
CA ALA A 175 22.84 -2.64 25.49
C ALA A 175 22.37 -1.24 25.07
N ARG A 176 22.94 -0.69 23.99
CA ARG A 176 22.48 0.59 23.42
C ARG A 176 21.08 0.49 22.84
N PHE A 177 20.74 -0.59 22.16
CA PHE A 177 19.40 -0.78 21.59
C PHE A 177 18.34 -0.84 22.70
N ARG A 178 18.53 -1.69 23.71
CA ARG A 178 17.65 -1.81 24.87
C ARG A 178 17.52 -0.49 25.62
N ARG A 179 18.63 0.22 25.83
CA ARG A 179 18.62 1.57 26.44
C ARG A 179 17.80 2.58 25.64
N ARG A 180 17.95 2.62 24.31
CA ARG A 180 17.17 3.53 23.45
C ARG A 180 15.68 3.19 23.45
N ARG A 181 15.34 1.90 23.45
CA ARG A 181 13.96 1.43 23.53
C ARG A 181 13.32 1.82 24.87
N ALA A 182 14.03 1.61 25.98
CA ALA A 182 13.56 1.96 27.32
C ALA A 182 13.44 3.47 27.55
N ALA A 183 14.27 4.28 26.90
CA ALA A 183 14.22 5.74 26.98
C ALA A 183 13.11 6.38 26.11
N HIS A 184 12.40 5.60 25.30
CA HIS A 184 11.31 6.12 24.46
C HIS A 184 10.04 6.27 25.29
N GLU A 185 9.62 7.51 25.50
CA GLU A 185 8.38 7.84 26.21
C GLU A 185 7.31 8.30 25.22
N PRO A 186 6.11 7.69 25.23
CA PRO A 186 4.96 8.23 24.54
C PRO A 186 4.64 9.66 25.02
N ARG A 187 4.03 10.43 24.13
CA ARG A 187 3.58 11.79 24.39
C ARG A 187 2.12 11.76 24.80
N ASP A 188 1.79 12.55 25.81
CA ASP A 188 0.40 12.96 26.04
C ASP A 188 0.09 14.06 25.02
N ALA A 189 -0.85 13.79 24.13
CA ALA A 189 -1.20 14.69 23.02
C ALA A 189 -2.72 14.75 22.89
N PRO A 190 -3.31 15.96 22.81
CA PRO A 190 -4.73 16.08 22.51
C PRO A 190 -4.92 15.59 21.07
N VAL A 191 -5.67 14.51 20.91
CA VAL A 191 -5.98 13.91 19.60
C VAL A 191 -7.45 14.16 19.29
N ASP A 192 -7.72 14.79 18.15
CA ASP A 192 -9.07 14.96 17.60
C ASP A 192 -9.11 14.27 16.24
N ILE A 193 -9.43 12.97 16.26
CA ILE A 193 -9.38 12.10 15.09
C ILE A 193 -10.73 11.40 14.90
N GLU A 194 -11.38 11.68 13.78
CA GLU A 194 -12.67 11.09 13.42
C GLU A 194 -12.53 10.16 12.20
N ALA A 195 -12.97 8.92 12.37
CA ALA A 195 -13.02 7.88 11.36
C ALA A 195 -14.48 7.61 10.96
N ARG A 196 -14.88 8.03 9.76
CA ARG A 196 -16.24 7.79 9.25
C ARG A 196 -16.26 6.60 8.32
N GLU A 197 -17.27 5.76 8.48
CA GLU A 197 -17.52 4.66 7.56
C GLU A 197 -19.00 4.31 7.57
N ARG A 198 -19.61 4.18 6.40
CA ARG A 198 -21.07 3.92 6.27
C ARG A 198 -21.44 2.44 6.38
N ARG A 199 -20.49 1.53 6.17
CA ARG A 199 -20.72 0.09 6.19
C ARG A 199 -20.43 -0.44 7.58
N GLU A 200 -21.45 -1.00 8.23
CA GLU A 200 -21.34 -1.54 9.58
C GLU A 200 -20.23 -2.58 9.73
N ARG A 201 -20.07 -3.49 8.76
CA ARG A 201 -18.98 -4.49 8.73
C ARG A 201 -17.61 -3.84 8.97
N TRP A 202 -17.36 -2.72 8.31
CA TRP A 202 -16.07 -2.04 8.36
C TRP A 202 -15.91 -1.17 9.58
N ARG A 203 -16.98 -0.54 10.07
CA ARG A 203 -16.97 0.09 11.39
C ARG A 203 -16.66 -0.89 12.51
N ARG A 204 -17.24 -2.10 12.49
CA ARG A 204 -16.93 -3.15 13.48
C ARG A 204 -15.44 -3.52 13.40
N CYS A 205 -14.92 -3.74 12.20
CA CYS A 205 -13.50 -4.01 11.95
C CYS A 205 -12.58 -2.89 12.46
N ALA A 206 -12.95 -1.63 12.19
CA ALA A 206 -12.24 -0.45 12.68
C ALA A 206 -12.21 -0.39 14.22
N ARG A 207 -13.33 -0.71 14.89
CA ARG A 207 -13.40 -0.74 16.36
C ARG A 207 -12.48 -1.81 16.93
N THR A 208 -12.51 -3.02 16.36
CA THR A 208 -11.61 -4.11 16.77
C THR A 208 -10.13 -3.72 16.60
N ASN A 209 -9.76 -3.07 15.49
CA ASN A 209 -8.38 -2.62 15.29
C ASN A 209 -7.98 -1.48 16.23
N ARG A 210 -8.91 -0.57 16.53
CA ARG A 210 -8.67 0.54 17.47
C ARG A 210 -8.47 0.03 18.89
N GLU A 211 -9.30 -0.94 19.31
CA GLU A 211 -9.16 -1.64 20.59
C GLU A 211 -7.82 -2.38 20.66
N ALA A 212 -7.45 -3.12 19.62
CA ALA A 212 -6.15 -3.79 19.55
C ALA A 212 -4.93 -2.83 19.49
N ALA A 213 -5.15 -1.52 19.32
CA ALA A 213 -4.12 -0.49 19.39
C ALA A 213 -4.11 0.27 20.73
N ASP A 214 -5.05 -0.01 21.64
CA ASP A 214 -5.30 0.74 22.88
C ASP A 214 -5.56 2.25 22.62
N LEU A 215 -6.44 2.54 21.65
CA LEU A 215 -6.75 3.88 21.14
C LEU A 215 -8.24 4.23 21.17
N GLU A 216 -9.02 3.62 22.06
CA GLU A 216 -10.47 3.79 22.16
C GLU A 216 -10.89 5.24 22.40
N GLU A 217 -10.12 5.94 23.24
CA GLU A 217 -10.32 7.36 23.58
C GLU A 217 -9.67 8.32 22.57
N ALA A 218 -8.86 7.80 21.64
CA ALA A 218 -8.06 8.60 20.71
C ALA A 218 -8.66 8.71 19.31
N VAL A 219 -9.53 7.77 18.92
CA VAL A 219 -10.12 7.69 17.58
C VAL A 219 -11.62 7.43 17.67
N ASP A 220 -12.41 8.39 17.21
CA ASP A 220 -13.86 8.29 17.13
C ASP A 220 -14.29 7.57 15.86
N ILE A 221 -15.03 6.47 15.98
CA ILE A 221 -15.53 5.71 14.83
C ILE A 221 -17.04 5.95 14.66
N VAL A 222 -17.39 6.66 13.59
CA VAL A 222 -18.73 7.23 13.36
C VAL A 222 -19.41 6.60 12.16
N ASP A 223 -20.72 6.34 12.28
CA ASP A 223 -21.57 6.00 11.13
C ASP A 223 -21.94 7.26 10.36
N ALA A 224 -21.36 7.41 9.16
CA ALA A 224 -21.65 8.54 8.29
C ALA A 224 -21.41 8.17 6.82
N ASP A 225 -22.25 8.71 5.93
CA ASP A 225 -22.00 8.67 4.49
C ASP A 225 -21.28 9.94 4.06
N ALA A 226 -20.06 9.80 3.52
CA ALA A 226 -19.22 10.90 3.04
C ALA A 226 -19.90 11.79 1.97
N ARG A 227 -20.95 11.31 1.31
CA ARG A 227 -21.71 12.07 0.30
C ARG A 227 -22.69 13.06 0.91
N GLU A 228 -23.08 12.83 2.17
CA GLU A 228 -24.15 13.55 2.86
C GLU A 228 -23.61 14.34 4.06
N ALA A 229 -22.62 13.78 4.76
CA ALA A 229 -22.07 14.38 5.96
C ALA A 229 -21.27 15.66 5.66
N THR A 230 -21.53 16.71 6.43
CA THR A 230 -20.69 17.92 6.44
C THR A 230 -19.32 17.61 7.01
N LEU A 231 -18.28 18.21 6.45
CA LEU A 231 -16.90 17.97 6.85
C LEU A 231 -16.34 19.23 7.53
N ASP A 232 -16.16 19.14 8.85
CA ASP A 232 -15.44 20.14 9.64
C ASP A 232 -14.13 19.49 10.14
N ALA A 233 -13.02 19.90 9.55
CA ALA A 233 -11.70 19.33 9.79
C ALA A 233 -10.63 20.35 9.41
N ASP A 234 -9.50 20.33 10.12
CA ASP A 234 -8.29 21.04 9.72
C ASP A 234 -7.49 20.20 8.69
N CYS A 235 -7.54 18.88 8.84
CA CYS A 235 -6.87 17.92 7.97
C CYS A 235 -7.82 16.81 7.51
N VAL A 236 -7.76 16.48 6.21
CA VAL A 236 -8.48 15.34 5.64
C VAL A 236 -7.49 14.44 4.93
N VAL A 237 -7.42 13.20 5.37
CA VAL A 237 -6.60 12.15 4.74
C VAL A 237 -7.48 10.93 4.60
N THR A 238 -7.63 10.43 3.37
CA THR A 238 -8.54 9.32 3.08
C THR A 238 -8.06 8.52 1.89
N ASN A 239 -8.43 7.24 1.85
CA ASN A 239 -8.19 6.36 0.72
C ASN A 239 -9.53 6.01 0.06
N LEU A 240 -9.90 6.80 -0.97
CA LEU A 240 -11.19 6.64 -1.64
C LEU A 240 -11.33 5.22 -2.22
N PRO A 241 -12.56 4.68 -2.32
CA PRO A 241 -12.79 3.44 -3.03
C PRO A 241 -12.48 3.65 -4.51
N PHE A 242 -11.44 2.98 -5.00
CA PHE A 242 -11.23 2.87 -6.44
C PHE A 242 -12.18 1.79 -6.97
N GLY A 243 -12.95 2.12 -8.02
CA GLY A 243 -13.87 1.17 -8.65
C GLY A 243 -13.15 -0.14 -8.94
N GLY A 244 -13.86 -1.26 -8.79
CA GLY A 244 -13.33 -2.62 -8.96
C GLY A 244 -12.54 -2.80 -10.26
N PRO A 245 -11.85 -3.95 -10.45
CA PRO A 245 -10.84 -4.13 -11.49
C PRO A 245 -11.33 -3.52 -12.79
N LEU A 246 -10.55 -2.58 -13.35
CA LEU A 246 -10.80 -1.95 -14.65
C LEU A 246 -11.37 -3.03 -15.55
N ARG A 247 -12.69 -3.02 -15.77
CA ARG A 247 -13.31 -3.92 -16.73
C ARG A 247 -12.51 -3.64 -17.99
N ARG A 248 -11.70 -4.61 -18.44
CA ARG A 248 -10.96 -4.49 -19.70
C ARG A 248 -12.01 -3.97 -20.68
N LEU A 249 -11.83 -2.73 -21.12
CA LEU A 249 -12.60 -2.22 -22.25
C LEU A 249 -12.35 -3.28 -23.32
N ARG A 250 -13.39 -4.07 -23.61
CA ARG A 250 -13.29 -5.11 -24.63
C ARG A 250 -12.83 -4.36 -25.86
N ARG A 251 -11.59 -4.60 -26.29
CA ARG A 251 -11.12 -4.09 -27.58
C ARG A 251 -12.22 -4.44 -28.59
N PRO A 252 -12.78 -3.46 -29.31
CA PRO A 252 -13.72 -3.79 -30.36
C PRO A 252 -13.04 -4.80 -31.26
N ARG A 253 -13.68 -5.95 -31.47
CA ARG A 253 -13.18 -6.95 -32.42
C ARG A 253 -13.00 -6.21 -33.75
N PRO A 254 -11.84 -6.31 -34.41
CA PRO A 254 -11.72 -5.76 -35.75
C PRO A 254 -12.83 -6.38 -36.60
N GLY A 255 -13.57 -5.51 -37.29
CA GLY A 255 -14.72 -5.89 -38.09
C GLY A 255 -14.34 -7.02 -39.04
N GLY A 256 -14.92 -8.19 -38.81
CA GLY A 256 -14.88 -9.28 -39.78
C GLY A 256 -15.63 -8.83 -41.01
N LEU A 257 -14.88 -8.57 -42.09
CA LEU A 257 -15.39 -8.46 -43.45
C LEU A 257 -16.36 -9.61 -43.70
N GLY A 258 -17.63 -9.27 -43.90
CA GLY A 258 -18.66 -10.24 -44.26
C GLY A 258 -18.37 -10.84 -45.63
N ARG A 259 -18.62 -12.13 -45.78
CA ARG A 259 -19.04 -12.75 -47.04
C ARG A 259 -20.02 -13.90 -46.77
N PRO A 260 -20.90 -14.21 -47.75
CA PRO A 260 -22.30 -14.49 -47.47
C PRO A 260 -22.70 -15.97 -47.56
N THR A 261 -23.81 -16.26 -46.86
CA THR A 261 -24.87 -17.27 -47.11
C THR A 261 -24.55 -18.58 -47.83
N GLY A 262 -24.85 -19.70 -47.16
CA GLY A 262 -25.11 -21.00 -47.78
C GLY A 262 -25.96 -21.88 -46.86
N ARG A 263 -27.17 -22.22 -47.30
CA ARG A 263 -28.14 -23.13 -46.65
C ARG A 263 -27.58 -24.57 -46.59
N SER A 264 -27.95 -25.34 -45.56
CA SER A 264 -28.87 -26.49 -45.63
C SER A 264 -28.60 -27.60 -44.60
N HIS A 265 -29.70 -28.17 -44.11
CA HIS A 265 -29.91 -29.40 -43.35
C HIS A 265 -28.80 -30.46 -43.31
N HIS A 266 -28.53 -31.01 -42.11
CA HIS A 266 -28.75 -32.44 -41.79
C HIS A 266 -28.49 -32.74 -40.30
N GLN A 267 -29.43 -33.43 -39.63
CA GLN A 267 -29.13 -34.35 -38.51
C GLN A 267 -28.69 -35.71 -39.11
N PRO A 268 -27.86 -36.53 -38.41
CA PRO A 268 -28.42 -37.54 -37.49
C PRO A 268 -27.58 -37.92 -36.24
N ARG A 269 -28.33 -38.27 -35.18
CA ARG A 269 -28.23 -39.37 -34.17
C ARG A 269 -26.88 -40.06 -33.86
N THR A 270 -26.61 -40.21 -32.55
CA THR A 270 -26.41 -41.45 -31.74
C THR A 270 -26.48 -41.06 -30.24
N ALA A 271 -27.40 -41.58 -29.39
CA ALA A 271 -27.38 -42.84 -28.60
C ALA A 271 -26.12 -42.99 -27.71
N ALA A 272 -26.12 -43.29 -26.40
CA ALA A 272 -27.08 -43.82 -25.43
C ALA A 272 -26.52 -43.54 -24.00
N ALA A 273 -27.33 -43.22 -22.98
CA ALA A 273 -27.90 -44.10 -21.94
C ALA A 273 -27.30 -43.86 -20.54
N GLY A 274 -28.17 -43.78 -19.50
CA GLY A 274 -27.80 -43.93 -18.09
C GLY A 274 -28.35 -42.88 -17.12
N ALA A 275 -29.66 -42.89 -16.85
CA ALA A 275 -30.29 -42.22 -15.70
C ALA A 275 -30.41 -43.22 -14.51
N PRO A 276 -31.08 -42.96 -13.37
CA PRO A 276 -31.63 -41.70 -12.81
C PRO A 276 -31.38 -41.54 -11.28
N ARG A 277 -31.72 -40.35 -10.71
CA ARG A 277 -32.71 -40.19 -9.62
C ARG A 277 -32.82 -38.72 -9.16
N ALA A 278 -34.06 -38.26 -9.10
CA ALA A 278 -34.57 -37.07 -8.40
C ALA A 278 -35.74 -37.55 -7.49
N PRO A 279 -36.55 -36.73 -6.80
CA PRO A 279 -36.53 -35.26 -6.65
C PRO A 279 -36.82 -34.80 -5.20
N ARG A 280 -36.90 -33.48 -4.96
CA ARG A 280 -38.01 -32.71 -4.31
C ARG A 280 -37.50 -31.87 -3.12
N ASP A 281 -37.94 -30.66 -2.78
CA ASP A 281 -39.07 -29.83 -3.22
C ASP A 281 -38.76 -28.33 -2.98
N THR A 282 -39.36 -27.50 -3.82
CA THR A 282 -39.55 -26.05 -3.65
C THR A 282 -40.83 -25.77 -2.86
N VAL A 283 -40.82 -24.84 -1.91
CA VAL A 283 -42.02 -24.05 -1.54
C VAL A 283 -41.64 -22.61 -1.17
N ARG A 284 -42.40 -21.67 -1.74
CA ARG A 284 -42.52 -20.22 -1.47
C ARG A 284 -44.05 -19.95 -1.43
N PRO A 285 -44.55 -18.71 -1.25
CA PRO A 285 -44.65 -17.79 -0.10
C PRO A 285 -46.12 -17.72 0.43
N PRO A 286 -46.62 -16.63 1.07
CA PRO A 286 -47.16 -15.46 0.32
C PRO A 286 -46.75 -14.10 0.95
N GLY A 287 -46.63 -13.00 0.19
CA GLY A 287 -47.69 -11.98 -0.08
C GLY A 287 -47.74 -10.96 1.08
N GLY A 288 -47.63 -9.64 0.97
CA GLY A 288 -47.83 -8.64 -0.08
C GLY A 288 -48.47 -7.42 0.61
N LEU A 289 -48.03 -6.18 0.33
CA LEU A 289 -48.91 -5.02 0.09
C LEU A 289 -48.13 -3.73 -0.20
N HIS A 290 -48.78 -2.90 -1.01
CA HIS A 290 -48.33 -1.66 -1.61
C HIS A 290 -48.62 -0.40 -0.77
N ARG A 291 -47.76 0.62 -0.96
CA ARG A 291 -47.99 2.09 -1.11
C ARG A 291 -49.03 2.83 -0.24
N ARG A 292 -48.60 3.99 0.30
CA ARG A 292 -49.03 5.39 -0.03
C ARG A 292 -48.23 6.36 0.86
N LEU A 293 -47.43 7.28 0.31
CA LEU A 293 -47.74 8.67 -0.07
C LEU A 293 -48.51 9.47 1.01
N GLY A 294 -47.82 10.45 1.59
CA GLY A 294 -48.37 11.57 2.33
C GLY A 294 -47.36 12.71 2.32
N ALA A 295 -47.64 13.76 1.56
CA ALA A 295 -46.90 15.02 1.48
C ALA A 295 -47.50 16.10 2.42
N VAL A 296 -46.80 17.24 2.49
CA VAL A 296 -47.23 18.58 2.99
C VAL A 296 -46.99 18.77 4.51
N SER A 297 -46.33 19.81 5.02
CA SER A 297 -46.24 21.21 4.59
C SER A 297 -44.90 21.90 4.90
N ALA A 298 -44.64 22.96 4.13
CA ALA A 298 -43.58 23.93 4.31
C ALA A 298 -43.90 24.96 5.41
N HIS A 299 -42.87 25.38 6.15
CA HIS A 299 -42.76 26.76 6.62
C HIS A 299 -41.36 27.29 6.38
N THR A 300 -41.35 28.42 5.68
CA THR A 300 -40.23 29.25 5.26
C THR A 300 -39.73 30.09 6.43
N ASP A 301 -38.42 30.20 6.58
CA ASP A 301 -37.80 31.50 6.82
C ASP A 301 -36.37 31.50 6.27
N GLY A 302 -36.09 32.51 5.43
CA GLY A 302 -34.91 32.56 4.58
C GLY A 302 -33.72 33.31 5.20
N ARG A 303 -32.54 33.02 4.64
CA ARG A 303 -31.48 33.99 4.27
C ARG A 303 -30.49 33.29 3.31
N PRO A 304 -29.87 34.01 2.36
CA PRO A 304 -29.23 33.40 1.21
C PRO A 304 -27.73 33.15 1.44
N SER A 305 -27.19 32.03 0.97
CA SER A 305 -25.75 31.93 0.75
C SER A 305 -25.35 30.92 -0.34
N ALA A 306 -24.69 31.48 -1.34
CA ALA A 306 -23.73 30.90 -2.30
C ALA A 306 -24.23 29.81 -3.27
N ARG A 307 -24.38 30.23 -4.54
CA ARG A 307 -24.42 29.36 -5.73
C ARG A 307 -23.20 28.44 -5.76
N VAL A 308 -23.41 27.13 -5.70
CA VAL A 308 -22.40 26.13 -6.01
C VAL A 308 -22.20 26.09 -7.54
N ALA A 309 -21.03 26.55 -7.99
CA ALA A 309 -20.63 26.42 -9.38
C ALA A 309 -20.45 24.94 -9.73
N ARG A 310 -21.27 24.42 -10.66
CA ARG A 310 -21.11 23.08 -11.23
C ARG A 310 -19.93 23.10 -12.20
N HIS A 311 -18.75 22.69 -11.75
CA HIS A 311 -17.64 22.38 -12.66
C HIS A 311 -17.73 20.94 -13.16
N ARG A 312 -17.95 20.82 -14.48
CA ARG A 312 -17.93 19.58 -15.24
C ARG A 312 -16.45 19.24 -15.52
N TYR A 313 -15.92 18.17 -14.95
CA TYR A 313 -14.56 17.70 -15.26
C TYR A 313 -14.59 16.71 -16.42
N LEU A 314 -13.92 17.05 -17.51
CA LEU A 314 -13.54 16.13 -18.58
C LEU A 314 -12.28 15.37 -18.13
N TYR A 315 -12.31 14.05 -18.25
CA TYR A 315 -11.28 13.15 -17.76
C TYR A 315 -10.45 12.63 -18.95
N GLU A 316 -9.16 12.95 -18.98
CA GLU A 316 -8.18 12.27 -19.83
C GLU A 316 -7.37 11.29 -18.99
N GLN A 317 -7.30 10.05 -19.46
CA GLN A 317 -6.81 8.89 -18.72
C GLN A 317 -5.28 8.76 -18.81
N SER A 318 -4.64 8.65 -17.66
CA SER A 318 -3.37 7.92 -17.50
C SER A 318 -3.38 7.19 -16.17
N CYS A 319 -3.13 5.89 -16.20
CA CYS A 319 -3.09 5.01 -15.04
C CYS A 319 -2.10 5.51 -13.98
N ASN A 320 -2.60 5.90 -12.81
CA ASN A 320 -1.92 5.76 -11.52
C ASN A 320 -2.93 5.99 -10.39
N THR A 321 -2.71 5.32 -9.26
CA THR A 321 -3.44 5.50 -7.98
C THR A 321 -3.65 6.98 -7.68
N GLY A 322 -4.90 7.43 -7.80
CA GLY A 322 -5.27 8.83 -7.59
C GLY A 322 -5.25 9.18 -6.10
N PHE A 323 -4.15 9.76 -5.64
CA PHE A 323 -4.00 10.30 -4.29
C PHE A 323 -4.67 11.67 -4.18
N HIS A 324 -5.41 11.90 -3.09
CA HIS A 324 -5.97 13.21 -2.75
C HIS A 324 -5.65 13.57 -1.30
N ALA A 325 -4.64 14.41 -1.09
CA ALA A 325 -4.46 15.16 0.16
C ALA A 325 -4.66 16.65 -0.11
N ARG A 326 -5.49 17.30 0.71
CA ARG A 326 -5.69 18.74 0.69
C ARG A 326 -5.66 19.26 2.11
N ARG A 327 -4.78 20.23 2.38
CA ARG A 327 -4.80 21.01 3.60
C ARG A 327 -5.86 22.11 3.46
N TYR A 328 -6.87 22.09 4.33
CA TYR A 328 -7.84 23.18 4.41
C TYR A 328 -7.35 24.15 5.48
N THR A 329 -6.68 25.22 5.06
CA THR A 329 -6.34 26.31 5.99
C THR A 329 -7.54 27.24 6.11
N ARG A 330 -8.20 27.28 7.28
CA ARG A 330 -9.07 28.42 7.61
C ARG A 330 -8.16 29.66 7.70
N PRO A 331 -8.48 30.78 7.03
CA PRO A 331 -7.66 31.98 7.15
C PRO A 331 -7.88 32.60 8.55
N ARG A 332 -6.97 32.32 9.49
CA ARG A 332 -6.72 33.27 10.59
C ARG A 332 -5.96 34.44 10.00
N SER A 333 -6.53 35.63 10.17
CA SER A 333 -6.07 36.92 9.68
C SER A 333 -4.54 37.10 9.68
N ALA A 334 -3.89 36.89 8.54
CA ALA A 334 -2.72 37.62 8.06
C ALA A 334 -2.25 37.02 6.71
N ARG A 335 -2.03 37.90 5.74
CA ARG A 335 -1.59 37.60 4.38
C ARG A 335 -0.31 36.75 4.37
N ARG A 336 -0.38 35.50 3.94
CA ARG A 336 0.74 34.79 3.30
C ARG A 336 0.22 34.02 2.09
N ARG A 337 0.94 34.16 0.98
CA ARG A 337 0.56 33.67 -0.36
C ARG A 337 0.44 32.14 -0.35
N CYS A 338 -0.66 31.63 -0.90
CA CYS A 338 -0.80 30.22 -1.23
C CYS A 338 0.18 29.85 -2.35
N THR A 339 1.05 28.88 -2.10
CA THR A 339 1.75 28.14 -3.15
C THR A 339 1.01 26.84 -3.39
N SER A 340 0.24 26.77 -4.46
CA SER A 340 -0.16 25.50 -5.06
C SER A 340 1.07 24.87 -5.71
N LEU A 341 1.57 23.75 -5.20
CA LEU A 341 2.56 22.95 -5.92
C LEU A 341 1.80 22.05 -6.91
N ILE A 342 1.48 22.61 -8.08
CA ILE A 342 1.25 21.81 -9.28
C ILE A 342 2.60 21.80 -9.99
N LEU A 343 3.27 20.66 -10.07
CA LEU A 343 4.45 20.48 -10.92
C LEU A 343 3.96 20.19 -12.35
N PRO A 344 4.02 21.12 -13.32
CA PRO A 344 3.88 20.76 -14.72
C PRO A 344 5.17 20.07 -15.17
N ARG A 345 5.14 18.75 -15.36
CA ARG A 345 6.15 18.06 -16.18
C ARG A 345 5.94 18.50 -17.64
N ARG A 346 6.68 19.52 -18.09
CA ARG A 346 6.93 19.72 -19.53
C ARG A 346 7.99 18.72 -19.98
N TYR A 347 7.55 17.54 -20.43
CA TYR A 347 8.40 16.67 -21.25
C TYR A 347 8.47 17.30 -22.66
N ARG A 348 9.52 18.09 -22.95
CA ARG A 348 9.86 18.44 -24.33
C ARG A 348 10.45 17.18 -24.97
N ARG A 349 9.70 16.52 -25.85
CA ARG A 349 10.27 15.62 -26.85
C ARG A 349 11.13 16.47 -27.79
N GLN A 350 12.45 16.41 -27.64
CA GLN A 350 13.36 16.72 -28.73
C GLN A 350 13.52 15.42 -29.53
N SER A 351 13.00 15.43 -30.75
CA SER A 351 13.35 14.42 -31.77
C SER A 351 14.78 14.69 -32.23
N PRO A 352 15.66 13.68 -32.37
CA PRO A 352 16.90 13.85 -33.11
C PRO A 352 16.54 13.94 -34.60
N GLN A 353 16.88 15.07 -35.23
CA GLN A 353 17.01 15.13 -36.68
C GLN A 353 18.27 14.34 -37.05
N TYR A 354 18.10 13.30 -37.86
CA TYR A 354 19.19 12.77 -38.67
C TYR A 354 19.23 13.62 -39.95
N ASP A 355 20.38 14.25 -40.21
CA ASP A 355 20.75 14.72 -41.54
C ASP A 355 22.18 14.25 -41.84
N THR A 356 22.34 13.71 -43.03
CA THR A 356 23.59 13.44 -43.75
C THR A 356 24.37 14.71 -44.05
#